data_AF-A0A176RV89-F1
#
_entry.id   AF-A0A176RV89-F1
#
_cell.length_a   1.000
_cell.length_b   1.000
_cell.length_c   1.000
_cell.angle_alpha   90.00
_cell.angle_beta   90.00
_cell.angle_gamma   90.00
#
_symmetry.space_group_name_H-M   'P 1'
#
loop_
_entity.id
_entity.type
_entity.pdbx_description
1 polymer ?
#
loop_
_entity_poly.entity_id
_entity_poly.type
_entity_poly.pdbx_seq_one_letter_code
_entity_poly.pdbx_strand_id
1 'polypeptide(L)' 'MKGTPQQIIITTHSPILLKDEQAKKSVIFTYKNKKGITQQRPFFTIKGIAEKLDILGPGEAMLDVNLNELAQELSHD' A
#
# COMPACT_ATOMS: atom_id res chain seq x y z
N MET A 1 -12.28 33.45 1.28
CA MET A 1 -11.34 32.55 2.00
C MET A 1 -11.23 31.26 1.20
N LYS A 2 -10.04 30.94 0.66
CA LYS A 2 -9.81 29.60 0.09
C LYS A 2 -9.76 28.62 1.27
N GLY A 3 -10.65 27.63 1.29
CA GLY A 3 -10.65 26.60 2.33
C GLY A 3 -9.35 25.79 2.29
N THR A 4 -8.81 25.47 3.47
CA THR A 4 -7.68 24.55 3.60
C THR A 4 -8.10 23.16 3.10
N PRO A 5 -7.29 22.46 2.29
CA PRO A 5 -7.60 21.09 1.87
C PRO A 5 -7.82 20.17 3.07
N GLN A 6 -8.91 19.39 3.06
CA GLN A 6 -9.23 18.44 4.12
C GLN A 6 -8.45 17.13 3.92
N GLN A 7 -7.85 16.62 4.99
CA GLN A 7 -7.23 15.29 5.03
C GLN A 7 -8.12 14.32 5.80
N ILE A 8 -8.31 13.12 5.25
CA ILE A 8 -9.09 12.04 5.87
C ILE A 8 -8.17 10.84 6.06
N ILE A 9 -8.07 10.34 7.29
CA ILE A 9 -7.34 9.11 7.63
C ILE A 9 -8.38 8.06 8.03
N ILE A 10 -8.34 6.92 7.35
CA ILE A 10 -9.21 5.79 7.63
C ILE A 10 -8.34 4.67 8.21
N THR A 11 -8.73 4.15 9.36
CA THR A 11 -8.11 2.95 9.95
C THR A 11 -9.10 1.80 9.87
N THR A 12 -8.62 0.64 9.41
CA THR A 12 -9.44 -0.56 9.26
C THR A 12 -8.57 -1.79 9.42
N HIS A 13 -9.13 -2.85 10.01
CA HIS A 13 -8.54 -4.19 9.97
C HIS A 13 -8.92 -4.96 8.71
N SER A 14 -9.90 -4.46 7.94
CA SER A 14 -10.36 -5.08 6.69
C SER A 14 -9.95 -4.23 5.48
N PRO A 15 -8.99 -4.68 4.67
CA PRO A 15 -8.58 -4.00 3.45
C PRO A 15 -9.65 -4.09 2.34
N ILE A 16 -10.66 -4.96 2.46
CA ILE A 16 -11.75 -5.11 1.48
C ILE A 16 -12.56 -3.82 1.31
N LEU A 17 -12.52 -2.92 2.29
CA LEU A 17 -13.17 -1.61 2.20
C LEU A 17 -12.49 -0.70 1.15
N LEU A 18 -11.27 -1.03 0.70
CA LEU A 18 -10.54 -0.31 -0.34
C LEU A 18 -10.98 -0.80 -1.73
N LYS A 19 -11.87 -0.06 -2.38
CA LYS A 19 -12.47 -0.45 -3.67
C LYS A 19 -12.26 0.53 -4.82
N ASP A 20 -11.84 1.76 -4.52
CA ASP A 20 -11.76 2.83 -5.53
C ASP A 20 -10.33 3.04 -6.05
N GLU A 21 -10.24 3.76 -7.17
CA GLU A 21 -8.95 4.19 -7.76
C GLU A 21 -8.17 5.14 -6.83
N GLN A 22 -8.84 5.77 -5.87
CA GLN A 22 -8.19 6.65 -4.91
C GLN A 22 -7.40 5.83 -3.88
N ALA A 23 -7.87 4.64 -3.52
CA ALA A 23 -7.18 3.67 -2.67
C ALA A 23 -5.84 3.25 -3.28
N LYS A 24 -5.78 3.06 -4.61
CA LYS A 24 -4.54 2.73 -5.31
C LYS A 24 -3.43 3.76 -5.09
N LYS A 25 -3.80 5.02 -4.86
CA LYS A 25 -2.86 6.15 -4.68
C LYS A 25 -2.63 6.52 -3.22
N SER A 26 -3.48 6.06 -2.30
CA SER A 26 -3.46 6.50 -0.90
C SER A 26 -2.75 5.52 0.05
N VAL A 27 -2.54 4.27 -0.37
CA VAL A 27 -1.90 3.26 0.49
C VAL A 27 -0.38 3.34 0.40
N ILE A 28 0.24 3.65 1.53
CA ILE A 28 1.69 3.67 1.70
C ILE A 28 2.14 2.41 2.45
N PHE A 29 3.06 1.67 1.86
CA PHE A 29 3.73 0.55 2.50
C PHE A 29 4.95 1.04 3.26
N THR A 30 4.98 0.79 4.57
CA THR A 30 6.07 1.18 5.46
C THR A 30 6.78 -0.06 5.98
N TYR A 31 8.10 -0.13 5.83
CA TYR A 31 8.92 -1.27 6.23
C TYR A 31 10.31 -0.80 6.69
N LYS A 32 11.13 -1.69 7.26
CA LYS A 32 12.52 -1.40 7.61
C LYS A 32 13.47 -2.09 6.64
N ASN A 33 14.48 -1.37 6.17
CA ASN A 33 15.56 -1.98 5.41
C ASN A 33 16.56 -2.72 6.33
N LYS A 34 17.57 -3.38 5.77
CA LYS A 34 18.59 -4.13 6.53
C LYS A 34 19.38 -3.31 7.54
N LYS A 35 19.47 -2.00 7.36
CA LYS A 35 20.13 -1.08 8.32
C LYS A 35 19.18 -0.64 9.45
N GLY A 36 17.95 -1.17 9.49
CA GLY A 36 16.91 -0.78 10.44
C GLY A 36 16.24 0.55 10.12
N ILE A 37 16.53 1.15 8.97
CA ILE A 37 16.00 2.45 8.56
C ILE A 37 14.59 2.26 7.99
N THR A 38 13.63 3.04 8.48
CA THR A 38 12.26 3.06 7.96
C THR A 38 12.24 3.58 6.53
N GLN A 39 11.54 2.86 5.67
CA GLN A 39 11.32 3.16 4.27
C GLN A 39 9.82 3.20 3.99
N GLN A 40 9.44 3.97 2.98
CA GLN A 40 8.04 4.12 2.54
C GLN A 40 7.97 4.07 1.03
N ARG A 41 6.94 3.41 0.50
CA ARG A 41 6.63 3.41 -0.94
C ARG A 41 5.14 3.24 -1.18
N PRO A 42 4.57 3.79 -2.27
CA PRO A 42 3.16 3.55 -2.60
C PRO A 42 2.95 2.06 -2.89
N PHE A 43 2.07 1.40 -2.14
CA PHE A 43 1.92 -0.06 -2.14
C PHE A 43 1.62 -0.62 -3.53
N PHE A 44 0.67 -0.01 -4.24
CA PHE A 44 0.22 -0.47 -5.54
C PHE A 44 1.15 -0.11 -6.71
N THR A 45 2.27 0.57 -6.45
CA THR A 45 3.31 0.84 -7.47
C THR A 45 4.42 -0.21 -7.48
N ILE A 46 4.42 -1.12 -6.51
CA ILE A 46 5.41 -2.20 -6.42
C ILE A 46 5.12 -3.21 -7.54
N LYS A 47 6.15 -3.58 -8.32
CA LYS A 47 6.02 -4.33 -9.59
C LYS A 47 5.08 -5.55 -9.48
N GLY A 48 5.27 -6.44 -8.51
CA GLY A 48 4.42 -7.63 -8.34
C GLY A 48 3.01 -7.36 -7.79
N ILE A 49 2.77 -6.20 -7.17
CA ILE A 49 1.43 -5.79 -6.70
C ILE A 49 0.68 -5.09 -7.82
N ALA A 50 1.36 -4.26 -8.60
CA ALA A 50 0.79 -3.59 -9.76
C ALA A 50 0.22 -4.61 -10.77
N GLU A 51 0.96 -5.68 -11.03
CA GLU A 51 0.51 -6.79 -11.89
C GLU A 51 -0.75 -7.49 -11.36
N LYS A 52 -0.92 -7.60 -10.02
CA LYS A 52 -2.13 -8.18 -9.42
C LYS A 52 -3.37 -7.32 -9.66
N LEU A 53 -3.22 -6.00 -9.83
CA LEU A 53 -4.35 -5.10 -10.06
C LEU A 53 -5.00 -5.25 -11.45
N ASP A 54 -4.37 -5.98 -12.37
CA ASP A 54 -4.96 -6.31 -13.67
C ASP A 54 -6.13 -7.30 -13.54
N ILE A 55 -6.16 -8.07 -12.44
CA ILE A 55 -7.16 -9.12 -12.19
C ILE A 55 -7.88 -9.00 -10.84
N LEU A 56 -7.27 -8.34 -9.84
CA LEU A 56 -7.81 -8.20 -8.48
C LEU A 56 -8.15 -6.74 -8.16
N GLY A 57 -9.18 -6.54 -7.33
CA GLY A 57 -9.44 -5.25 -6.71
C GLY A 57 -8.35 -4.87 -5.69
N PRO A 58 -8.21 -3.58 -5.30
CA PRO A 58 -7.18 -3.13 -4.35
C PRO A 58 -7.18 -3.88 -3.03
N GLY A 59 -8.36 -4.09 -2.43
CA GLY A 59 -8.51 -4.85 -1.19
C GLY A 59 -8.17 -6.34 -1.34
N GLU A 60 -8.47 -6.94 -2.49
CA GLU A 60 -8.15 -8.35 -2.78
C GLU A 60 -6.64 -8.54 -3.01
N ALA A 61 -6.02 -7.65 -3.79
CA ALA A 61 -4.58 -7.63 -3.98
C ALA A 61 -3.81 -7.46 -2.68
N MET A 62 -4.33 -6.67 -1.72
CA MET A 62 -3.73 -6.54 -0.39
C MET A 62 -3.86 -7.83 0.45
N LEU A 63 -4.94 -8.59 0.31
CA LEU A 63 -5.13 -9.86 1.02
C LEU A 63 -4.26 -10.99 0.45
N ASP A 64 -3.97 -10.93 -0.84
CA ASP A 64 -3.17 -11.92 -1.56
C ASP A 64 -1.65 -11.77 -1.31
N VAL A 65 -1.22 -10.71 -0.62
CA VAL A 65 0.20 -10.38 -0.42
C VAL A 65 0.61 -10.64 1.03
N ASN A 66 1.65 -11.46 1.21
CA ASN A 66 2.32 -11.57 2.51
C ASN A 66 3.22 -10.35 2.74
N LEU A 67 2.77 -9.44 3.61
CA LEU A 67 3.48 -8.18 3.90
C LEU A 67 4.88 -8.39 4.52
N ASN A 68 5.11 -9.50 5.22
CA ASN A 68 6.43 -9.79 5.81
C ASN A 68 7.43 -10.23 4.74
N GLU A 69 7.02 -11.12 3.85
CA GLU A 69 7.84 -11.56 2.71
C GLU A 69 8.13 -10.37 1.79
N LEU A 70 7.12 -9.56 1.51
CA LEU A 70 7.29 -8.32 0.75
C LEU A 70 8.30 -7.40 1.43
N ALA A 71 8.16 -7.13 2.73
CA ALA A 71 9.13 -6.29 3.46
C ALA A 71 10.56 -6.85 3.39
N GLN A 72 10.71 -8.17 3.42
CA GLN A 72 12.01 -8.84 3.28
C GLN A 72 12.58 -8.65 1.87
N GLU A 73 11.82 -8.93 0.81
CA GLU A 73 12.22 -8.70 -0.58
C GLU A 73 12.68 -7.26 -0.78
N LEU A 74 11.83 -6.32 -0.37
CA LEU A 74 12.04 -4.88 -0.48
C LEU A 74 13.20 -4.35 0.38
N SER A 75 13.65 -5.08 1.40
CA SER A 75 14.82 -4.70 2.20
C SER A 75 16.16 -5.01 1.51
N HIS A 76 16.13 -5.77 0.41
CA HIS A 76 17.30 -6.14 -0.40
C HIS A 76 17.54 -5.22 -1.60
N ASP A 77 16.52 -4.46 -2.02
CA ASP A 77 16.64 -3.34 -2.98
C ASP A 77 17.57 -2.25 -2.43
#